data_AF-A0A418T4C7-F1
#
_entry.id   AF-A0A418T4C7-F1
#
_cell.length_a   1.000
_cell.length_b   1.000
_cell.length_c   1.000
_cell.angle_alpha   90.00
_cell.angle_beta   90.00
_cell.angle_gamma   90.00
#
_symmetry.space_group_name_H-M   'P 1'
#
loop_
_entity.id
_entity.type
_entity.pdbx_description
1 polymer ?
#
loop_
_entity_poly.entity_id
_entity_poly.type
_entity_poly.pdbx_seq_one_letter_code
_entity_poly.pdbx_strand_id
1 'polypeptide(L)'
;MTRKTVSSSPFQLWAQLTRISVESQMVIGLRVAGMLGLIAQAPGEPYRMVAEKQAAASESLYAMAQAASRGASPEQVLSEALRPYDKRISANSRRLTRQL
;
A
#
# COMPACT_ATOMS: atom_id res chain seq x y z
N MET A 1 1.20 30.69 -1.35
CA MET A 1 1.20 29.21 -1.17
C MET A 1 1.37 28.90 0.30
N THR A 2 0.28 28.80 1.05
CA THR A 2 0.30 28.58 2.51
C THR A 2 0.10 27.09 2.76
N ARG A 3 1.17 26.35 3.09
CA ARG A 3 1.06 24.97 3.60
C ARG A 3 0.29 25.05 4.92
N LYS A 4 -0.99 24.65 4.91
CA LYS A 4 -1.73 24.39 6.15
C LYS A 4 -1.04 23.22 6.86
N THR A 5 -0.30 23.50 7.91
CA THR A 5 0.14 22.50 8.88
C THR A 5 -1.11 21.99 9.59
N VAL A 6 -1.54 20.78 9.24
CA VAL A 6 -2.64 20.11 9.95
C VAL A 6 -2.08 19.67 11.30
N SER A 7 -2.26 20.47 12.35
CA SER A 7 -2.02 20.03 13.71
C SER A 7 -3.16 19.09 14.13
N SER A 8 -3.07 17.81 13.77
CA SER A 8 -4.00 16.80 14.28
C SER A 8 -3.73 16.59 15.76
N SER A 9 -4.78 16.65 16.60
CA SER A 9 -4.61 16.35 18.03
C SER A 9 -4.20 14.87 18.20
N PRO A 10 -3.39 14.50 19.20
CA PRO A 10 -3.00 13.12 19.43
C PRO A 10 -4.20 12.16 19.50
N PHE A 11 -5.30 12.59 20.12
CA PHE A 11 -6.54 11.81 20.20
C PHE A 11 -7.17 11.55 18.81
N GLN A 12 -7.18 12.54 17.92
CA GLN A 12 -7.68 12.36 16.56
C GLN A 12 -6.81 11.41 15.74
N LEU A 13 -5.49 11.44 15.95
CA LEU A 13 -4.58 10.48 15.32
C LEU A 13 -4.84 9.06 15.82
N TRP A 14 -5.02 8.87 17.13
CA TRP A 14 -5.37 7.58 17.71
C TRP A 14 -6.70 7.04 17.19
N ALA A 15 -7.74 7.89 17.12
CA ALA A 15 -9.03 7.49 16.56
C ALA A 15 -8.91 7.07 15.08
N GLN A 16 -8.12 7.80 14.28
CA GLN A 16 -7.85 7.44 12.88
C GLN A 16 -7.07 6.12 12.76
N LEU A 17 -6.03 5.93 13.56
CA LEU A 17 -5.25 4.68 13.58
C LEU A 17 -6.13 3.48 13.95
N THR A 18 -6.97 3.61 14.97
CA THR A 18 -7.91 2.55 15.37
C THR A 18 -8.89 2.23 14.24
N ARG A 19 -9.45 3.25 13.60
CA ARG A 19 -10.35 3.07 12.45
C ARG A 19 -9.65 2.33 11.30
N ILE A 20 -8.46 2.78 10.91
CA ILE A 20 -7.65 2.13 9.86
C ILE A 20 -7.35 0.68 10.24
N SER A 21 -7.02 0.42 11.51
CA SER A 21 -6.69 -0.92 12.00
C SER A 21 -7.89 -1.85 11.86
N VAL A 22 -9.09 -1.43 12.29
CA VAL A 22 -10.33 -2.21 12.17
C VAL A 22 -10.70 -2.45 10.69
N GLU A 23 -10.67 -1.40 9.87
CA GLU A 23 -10.95 -1.50 8.43
C GLU A 23 -9.96 -2.45 7.74
N SER A 24 -8.68 -2.42 8.13
CA SER A 24 -7.64 -3.29 7.58
C SER A 24 -7.88 -4.76 7.93
N GLN A 25 -8.30 -5.08 9.16
CA GLN A 25 -8.59 -6.46 9.56
C GLN A 25 -9.73 -7.06 8.72
N MET A 26 -10.79 -6.29 8.47
CA MET A 26 -11.88 -6.71 7.60
C MET A 26 -11.39 -6.98 6.17
N VAL A 27 -10.59 -6.09 5.59
CA VAL A 27 -10.04 -6.28 4.23
C VAL A 27 -9.14 -7.51 4.17
N ILE A 28 -8.28 -7.73 5.17
CA ILE A 28 -7.43 -8.92 5.27
C ILE A 28 -8.31 -10.17 5.34
N GLY A 29 -9.33 -10.17 6.18
CA GLY A 29 -10.30 -11.26 6.31
C GLY A 29 -10.96 -11.62 4.98
N LEU A 30 -11.46 -10.62 4.23
CA LEU A 30 -12.07 -10.83 2.91
C LEU A 30 -11.08 -11.44 1.90
N ARG A 31 -9.83 -10.97 1.89
CA ARG A 31 -8.78 -11.52 1.01
C ARG A 31 -8.42 -12.96 1.38
N VAL A 32 -8.35 -13.27 2.67
CA VAL A 32 -8.12 -14.65 3.15
C VAL A 32 -9.29 -15.55 2.81
N ALA A 33 -10.52 -15.10 3.03
CA ALA A 33 -11.72 -15.83 2.65
C ALA A 33 -11.76 -16.11 1.14
N GLY A 34 -11.38 -15.15 0.30
CA GLY A 34 -11.21 -15.35 -1.15
C GLY A 34 -10.12 -16.38 -1.51
N MET A 35 -9.01 -16.41 -0.78
CA MET A 35 -7.94 -17.41 -0.96
C MET A 35 -8.38 -18.83 -0.54
N LEU A 36 -9.24 -18.93 0.47
CA LEU A 36 -9.83 -20.19 0.93
C LEU A 36 -11.03 -20.64 0.09
N GLY A 37 -11.45 -19.86 -0.89
CA GLY A 37 -12.62 -20.15 -1.74
C GLY A 37 -13.98 -19.89 -1.07
N LEU A 38 -14.01 -19.20 0.08
CA LEU A 38 -15.23 -18.87 0.81
C LEU A 38 -16.00 -17.69 0.16
N ILE A 39 -15.30 -16.86 -0.61
CA ILE A 39 -15.87 -15.72 -1.36
C ILE A 39 -15.38 -15.81 -2.81
N ALA A 40 -16.26 -15.50 -3.76
CA ALA A 40 -15.90 -15.44 -5.17
C ALA A 40 -14.78 -14.41 -5.41
N GLN A 41 -13.69 -14.84 -6.03
CA GLN A 41 -12.58 -13.98 -6.42
C GLN A 41 -12.17 -14.32 -7.85
N ALA A 42 -11.65 -13.33 -8.59
CA ALA A 42 -11.18 -13.57 -9.95
C ALA A 42 -10.09 -14.67 -9.95
N PRO A 43 -10.13 -15.64 -10.90
CA PRO A 43 -9.14 -16.70 -11.00
C PRO A 43 -7.72 -16.11 -11.05
N GLY A 44 -6.82 -16.61 -10.20
CA GLY A 44 -5.43 -16.15 -10.18
C GLY A 44 -5.17 -14.83 -9.44
N GLU A 45 -6.19 -14.12 -8.95
CA GLU A 45 -6.01 -12.83 -8.25
C GLU A 45 -5.10 -12.93 -7.00
N PRO A 46 -5.14 -13.99 -6.16
CA PRO A 46 -4.19 -14.13 -5.06
C PRO A 46 -2.73 -14.19 -5.53
N TYR A 47 -2.47 -15.01 -6.55
CA TYR A 47 -1.14 -15.19 -7.13
C TYR A 47 -0.63 -13.90 -7.77
N ARG A 48 -1.51 -13.19 -8.47
CA ARG A 48 -1.21 -11.86 -9.03
C ARG A 48 -0.85 -10.86 -7.94
N MET A 49 -1.59 -10.81 -6.84
CA MET A 49 -1.28 -9.90 -5.74
C MET A 49 0.08 -10.20 -5.10
N VAL A 50 0.45 -11.47 -4.93
CA VAL A 50 1.77 -11.86 -4.40
C VAL A 50 2.88 -11.47 -5.38
N ALA A 51 2.70 -11.76 -6.66
CA ALA A 51 3.65 -11.36 -7.70
C ALA A 51 3.81 -9.83 -7.77
N GLU A 52 2.71 -9.08 -7.63
CA GLU A 52 2.73 -7.61 -7.59
C GLU A 52 3.57 -7.11 -6.39
N LYS A 53 3.46 -7.72 -5.20
CA LYS A 53 4.28 -7.35 -4.02
C LYS A 53 5.78 -7.62 -4.23
N GLN A 54 6.14 -8.77 -4.80
CA GLN A 54 7.54 -9.11 -5.08
C GLN A 54 8.14 -8.19 -6.15
N ALA A 55 7.39 -7.90 -7.21
CA ALA A 55 7.79 -6.94 -8.24
C ALA A 55 7.93 -5.53 -7.66
N ALA A 56 7.04 -5.10 -6.75
CA ALA A 56 7.19 -3.83 -6.05
C ALA A 56 8.49 -3.78 -5.25
N ALA A 57 8.79 -4.82 -4.49
CA ALA A 57 9.97 -4.89 -3.65
C ALA A 57 11.28 -4.76 -4.46
N SER A 58 11.38 -5.48 -5.58
CA SER A 58 12.56 -5.39 -6.45
C SER A 58 12.68 -4.01 -7.13
N GLU A 59 11.58 -3.45 -7.66
CA GLU A 59 11.57 -2.10 -8.21
C GLU A 59 11.96 -1.04 -7.17
N SER A 60 11.47 -1.18 -5.93
CA SER A 60 11.78 -0.29 -4.82
C SER A 60 13.24 -0.36 -4.42
N LEU A 61 13.83 -1.55 -4.35
CA LEU A 61 15.26 -1.73 -4.09
C LEU A 61 16.11 -1.09 -5.18
N TYR A 62 15.73 -1.26 -6.44
CA TYR A 62 16.42 -0.63 -7.56
C TYR A 62 16.28 0.90 -7.53
N ALA A 63 15.08 1.43 -7.30
CA ALA A 63 14.83 2.86 -7.18
C ALA A 63 15.63 3.49 -6.03
N MET A 64 15.70 2.79 -4.89
CA MET A 64 16.49 3.17 -3.72
C MET A 64 17.98 3.23 -4.06
N ALA A 65 18.55 2.16 -4.65
CA ALA A 65 19.95 2.12 -5.05
C ALA A 65 20.30 3.22 -6.06
N GLN A 66 19.43 3.43 -7.05
CA GLN A 66 19.60 4.49 -8.05
C GLN A 66 19.56 5.88 -7.41
N ALA A 67 18.64 6.15 -6.49
CA ALA A 67 18.56 7.43 -5.79
C ALA A 67 19.79 7.67 -4.91
N ALA A 68 20.22 6.65 -4.16
CA ALA A 68 21.41 6.73 -3.32
C ALA A 68 22.69 6.96 -4.14
N SER A 69 22.84 6.28 -5.29
CA SER A 69 24.00 6.47 -6.19
C SER A 69 24.11 7.90 -6.75
N ARG A 70 22.99 8.61 -6.85
CA ARG A 70 22.92 10.02 -7.27
C ARG A 70 23.15 11.01 -6.13
N GLY A 71 23.44 10.54 -4.92
CA GLY A 71 23.64 11.38 -3.74
C GLY A 71 22.35 12.02 -3.21
N ALA A 72 21.18 11.40 -3.45
CA ALA A 72 19.91 11.91 -2.94
C ALA A 72 19.86 11.86 -1.39
N SER A 73 19.07 12.74 -0.78
CA SER A 73 18.88 12.73 0.68
C SER A 73 18.17 11.45 1.14
N PRO A 74 18.34 11.00 2.39
CA PRO A 74 17.66 9.82 2.92
C PRO A 74 16.13 9.84 2.72
N GLU A 75 15.51 11.02 2.87
CA GLU A 75 14.06 11.20 2.66
C GLU A 75 13.66 11.00 1.19
N GLN A 76 14.48 11.48 0.25
CA GLN A 76 14.26 11.31 -1.18
C GLN A 76 14.45 9.86 -1.60
N VAL A 77 15.48 9.20 -1.05
CA VAL A 77 15.74 7.76 -1.26
C VAL A 77 14.54 6.95 -0.81
N LEU A 78 14.01 7.23 0.38
CA LEU A 78 12.82 6.55 0.90
C LEU A 78 11.58 6.84 0.06
N SER A 79 11.37 8.09 -0.36
CA SER A 79 10.23 8.47 -1.22
C SER A 79 10.25 7.73 -2.56
N GLU A 80 11.42 7.64 -3.21
CA GLU A 80 11.57 6.89 -4.47
C GLU A 80 11.41 5.39 -4.26
N ALA A 81 11.85 4.86 -3.12
CA ALA A 81 11.64 3.45 -2.75
C ALA A 81 10.15 3.13 -2.53
N LEU A 82 9.32 4.07 -2.07
CA LEU A 82 7.89 3.81 -1.81
C LEU A 82 7.02 3.93 -3.07
N ARG A 83 7.48 4.66 -4.09
CA ARG A 83 6.71 4.94 -5.31
C ARG A 83 6.16 3.68 -6.04
N PRO A 84 6.89 2.55 -6.15
CA PRO A 84 6.35 1.33 -6.74
C PRO A 84 5.20 0.69 -5.94
N TYR A 85 5.24 0.80 -4.61
CA TYR A 85 4.18 0.32 -3.73
C TYR A 85 2.90 1.14 -3.89
N ASP A 86 3.01 2.47 -3.90
CA ASP A 86 1.85 3.38 -4.05
C ASP A 86 1.06 3.11 -5.34
N LYS A 87 1.78 2.87 -6.45
CA LYS A 87 1.16 2.53 -7.75
C LYS A 87 0.33 1.23 -7.66
N ARG A 88 0.87 0.20 -7.00
CA ARG A 88 0.22 -1.11 -6.87
C ARG A 88 -0.93 -1.09 -5.87
N ILE A 89 -0.79 -0.38 -4.76
CA ILE A 89 -1.88 -0.16 -3.80
C ILE A 89 -3.05 0.56 -4.48
N SER A 90 -2.77 1.63 -5.24
CA SER A 90 -3.80 2.35 -6.00
C SER A 90 -4.49 1.46 -7.03
N ALA A 91 -3.73 0.63 -7.75
CA ALA A 91 -4.30 -0.33 -8.69
C ALA A 91 -5.13 -1.41 -7.99
N ASN A 92 -4.69 -1.91 -6.83
CA ASN A 92 -5.38 -2.92 -6.04
C ASN A 92 -6.71 -2.37 -5.49
N SER A 93 -6.69 -1.19 -4.89
CA SER A 93 -7.87 -0.50 -4.37
C SER A 93 -8.93 -0.31 -5.47
N ARG A 94 -8.53 0.19 -6.65
CA ARG A 94 -9.43 0.36 -7.80
C ARG A 94 -10.06 -0.96 -8.27
N ARG A 95 -9.36 -2.09 -8.17
CA ARG A 95 -9.91 -3.41 -8.52
C ARG A 95 -10.87 -3.93 -7.46
N LEU A 96 -10.52 -3.76 -6.19
CA LEU A 96 -11.36 -4.19 -5.07
C LEU A 96 -12.71 -3.48 -5.11
N THR A 97 -12.73 -2.16 -5.34
CA THR A 97 -13.98 -1.38 -5.45
C THR A 97 -14.84 -1.76 -6.66
N ARG A 98 -14.28 -2.41 -7.70
CA ARG A 98 -15.08 -2.92 -8.84
C ARG A 98 -15.64 -4.32 -8.60
N GLN A 99 -15.14 -5.03 -7.59
CA GLN A 99 -15.53 -6.41 -7.26
C GLN A 99 -16.50 -6.48 -6.08
N LEU A 100 -16.68 -5.37 -5.35
CA LEU A 100 -17.75 -5.14 -4.38
C LEU A 100 -19.00 -4.63 -5.10
#